data_AF-A0A2M8F350-F1
#
_entry.id   AF-A0A2M8F350-F1
#
_cell.length_a   1.000
_cell.length_b   1.000
_cell.length_c   1.000
_cell.angle_alpha   90.00
_cell.angle_beta   90.00
_cell.angle_gamma   90.00
#
_symmetry.space_group_name_H-M   'P 1'
#
loop_
_entity.id
_entity.type
_entity.pdbx_description
1 polymer ?
#
loop_
_entity_poly.entity_id
_entity_poly.type
_entity_poly.pdbx_seq_one_letter_code
_entity_poly.pdbx_strand_id
1 'polypeptide(L)'
;MKSSFSSLSKKSFLLVFAYAPAGLGHLRVTDALYRGLPPEASPILLGSQDTTITAMHRMMSVHTITRAFFEWVEQGSAEEFTTPLYRWYLRSHADLLYRQINTIIDQRLNIPDELLLIATHFGLAHQAAAIKEKIIENRKIKVSIVVQVTDDSPHHIWYIPGADIIFVPSERTKDRLEAYGRRSKLPPVNFEVNPYPLSPNLNTDLTDSRMDHRKSQLDPHKDTTIHFAIPISGAAVGMDFITHLIDFLHLKSSRFQFHVVSKNAPFTFRFLYNMNSRPQVEMHMSPHEKEVINLYEKLYEDTTISLEVTKPSEQAFKALITPKKRGGSIMFFSNPVGRQEYDNLHFLRRNNLVPQKAVQKELWNRAECDHILESEERNKLLKEATSWRALNLPKGSIESAQFIWWCLREKILQSMLSCRVMSDSAHQTQSELQSDGVEQFWMKTAEFLQNNT
;
A
#
# COMPACT_ATOMS: atom_id res chain seq x y z
N MET A 1 7.73 -26.01 -6.33
CA MET A 1 7.23 -24.66 -6.63
C MET A 1 6.52 -24.56 -7.99
N LYS A 2 7.11 -24.98 -9.12
CA LYS A 2 6.42 -24.92 -10.43
C LYS A 2 5.12 -25.75 -10.54
N SER A 3 4.90 -26.73 -9.67
CA SER A 3 3.72 -27.62 -9.77
C SER A 3 2.41 -27.00 -9.26
N SER A 4 2.43 -26.11 -8.26
CA SER A 4 1.19 -25.53 -7.68
C SER A 4 0.55 -24.48 -8.59
N PHE A 5 1.33 -23.72 -9.35
CA PHE A 5 0.82 -22.69 -10.28
C PHE A 5 0.30 -23.23 -11.61
N SER A 6 0.52 -24.52 -11.90
CA SER A 6 0.08 -25.14 -13.16
C SER A 6 -1.45 -25.10 -13.35
N SER A 7 -2.22 -25.01 -12.26
CA SER A 7 -3.68 -24.82 -12.30
C SER A 7 -4.08 -23.46 -12.86
N LEU A 8 -3.32 -22.40 -12.56
CA LEU A 8 -3.62 -21.02 -12.96
C LEU A 8 -3.38 -20.75 -14.46
N SER A 9 -2.61 -21.61 -15.13
CA SER A 9 -2.27 -21.49 -16.56
C SER A 9 -3.12 -22.36 -17.48
N LYS A 10 -4.14 -23.06 -16.96
CA LYS A 10 -5.03 -23.91 -17.76
C LYS A 10 -5.95 -23.07 -18.65
N LYS A 11 -6.14 -23.47 -19.91
CA LYS A 11 -7.06 -22.77 -20.85
C LYS A 11 -8.52 -22.77 -20.38
N SER A 12 -8.92 -23.77 -19.61
CA SER A 12 -10.26 -23.86 -19.02
C SER A 12 -10.44 -23.01 -17.76
N PHE A 13 -9.39 -22.32 -17.31
CA PHE A 13 -9.43 -21.42 -16.16
C PHE A 13 -9.57 -19.96 -16.64
N LEU A 14 -10.47 -19.23 -16.02
CA LEU A 14 -10.65 -17.80 -16.23
C LEU A 14 -10.26 -17.05 -14.95
N LEU A 15 -9.19 -16.27 -15.01
CA LEU A 15 -8.75 -15.40 -13.93
C LEU A 15 -9.15 -13.95 -14.21
N VAL A 16 -9.86 -13.33 -13.27
CA VAL A 16 -10.34 -11.94 -13.36
C VAL A 16 -9.94 -11.18 -12.10
N PHE A 17 -9.23 -10.06 -12.27
CA PHE A 17 -9.03 -9.08 -11.20
C PHE A 17 -10.13 -8.03 -11.24
N ALA A 18 -10.87 -7.91 -10.16
CA ALA A 18 -11.82 -6.83 -9.94
C ALA A 18 -11.18 -5.75 -9.06
N TYR A 19 -10.88 -4.59 -9.64
CA TYR A 19 -10.22 -3.47 -8.95
C TYR A 19 -10.99 -2.16 -9.15
N ALA A 20 -10.87 -1.24 -8.18
CA ALA A 20 -11.43 0.10 -8.30
C ALA A 20 -10.34 1.08 -8.76
N PRO A 21 -10.62 1.98 -9.73
CA PRO A 21 -9.71 3.10 -10.06
C PRO A 21 -9.74 4.22 -9.01
N ALA A 22 -10.38 3.99 -7.87
CA ALA A 22 -10.51 4.95 -6.78
C ALA A 22 -9.21 5.02 -5.96
N GLY A 23 -8.18 5.64 -6.54
CA GLY A 23 -6.88 5.83 -5.91
C GLY A 23 -5.83 4.79 -6.31
N LEU A 24 -4.55 5.18 -6.22
CA LEU A 24 -3.42 4.36 -6.67
C LEU A 24 -3.13 3.15 -5.74
N GLY A 25 -3.65 3.13 -4.52
CA GLY A 25 -3.37 2.08 -3.51
C GLY A 25 -3.85 0.70 -3.96
N HIS A 26 -5.16 0.54 -4.17
CA HIS A 26 -5.75 -0.71 -4.67
C HIS A 26 -5.15 -1.15 -6.02
N LEU A 27 -4.86 -0.20 -6.90
CA LEU A 27 -4.26 -0.50 -8.20
C LEU A 27 -2.82 -1.00 -8.06
N ARG A 28 -2.01 -0.46 -7.12
CA ARG A 28 -0.65 -0.97 -6.83
C ARG A 28 -0.68 -2.41 -6.32
N VAL A 29 -1.61 -2.73 -5.42
CA VAL A 29 -1.79 -4.12 -4.94
C VAL A 29 -2.21 -5.04 -6.07
N THR A 30 -3.17 -4.59 -6.90
CA THR A 30 -3.64 -5.35 -8.06
C THR A 30 -2.49 -5.61 -9.04
N ASP A 31 -1.67 -4.59 -9.34
CA ASP A 31 -0.52 -4.70 -10.24
C ASP A 31 0.58 -5.59 -9.64
N ALA A 32 0.84 -5.50 -8.33
CA ALA A 32 1.78 -6.38 -7.63
C ALA A 32 1.37 -7.86 -7.71
N LEU A 33 0.10 -8.16 -7.45
CA LEU A 33 -0.45 -9.51 -7.59
C LEU A 33 -0.42 -9.99 -9.04
N TYR A 34 -0.79 -9.13 -9.99
CA TYR A 34 -0.72 -9.42 -11.42
C TYR A 34 0.70 -9.81 -11.86
N ARG A 35 1.72 -9.07 -11.43
CA ARG A 35 3.13 -9.35 -11.76
C ARG A 35 3.67 -10.61 -11.09
N GLY A 36 3.01 -11.10 -10.05
CA GLY A 36 3.35 -12.36 -9.39
C GLY A 36 2.85 -13.61 -10.10
N LEU A 37 2.03 -13.46 -11.14
CA LEU A 37 1.50 -14.59 -11.91
C LEU A 37 2.58 -15.24 -12.77
N PRO A 38 2.43 -16.55 -13.08
CA PRO A 38 3.27 -17.20 -14.07
C PRO A 38 3.08 -16.54 -15.46
N PRO A 39 4.12 -16.45 -16.30
CA PRO A 39 4.06 -15.76 -17.59
C PRO A 39 2.98 -16.29 -18.54
N GLU A 40 2.55 -17.54 -18.36
CA GLU A 40 1.54 -18.20 -19.18
C GLU A 40 0.10 -17.85 -18.75
N ALA A 41 -0.09 -17.27 -17.56
CA ALA A 41 -1.42 -16.83 -17.11
C ALA A 41 -1.89 -15.61 -17.92
N SER A 42 -3.17 -15.63 -18.32
CA SER A 42 -3.80 -14.53 -19.05
C SER A 42 -4.96 -13.94 -18.25
N PRO A 43 -4.67 -13.17 -17.17
CA PRO A 43 -5.69 -12.55 -16.34
C PRO A 43 -6.41 -11.42 -17.09
N ILE A 44 -7.69 -11.22 -16.77
CA ILE A 44 -8.48 -10.08 -17.25
C ILE A 44 -8.61 -9.05 -16.12
N LEU A 45 -8.32 -7.79 -16.45
CA LEU A 45 -8.47 -6.67 -15.51
C LEU A 45 -9.85 -6.04 -15.71
N LEU A 46 -10.73 -6.18 -14.73
CA LEU A 46 -12.06 -5.59 -14.68
C LEU A 46 -12.06 -4.42 -13.69
N GLY A 47 -12.05 -3.21 -14.23
CA GLY A 47 -12.12 -1.98 -13.44
C GLY A 47 -13.55 -1.61 -13.10
N SER A 48 -13.81 -1.11 -11.89
CA SER A 48 -15.07 -0.42 -11.59
C SER A 48 -15.23 0.79 -12.50
N GLN A 49 -16.32 0.85 -13.27
CA GLN A 49 -16.65 2.00 -14.11
C GLN A 49 -17.38 3.11 -13.33
N ASP A 50 -17.55 2.94 -12.03
CA ASP A 50 -18.30 3.88 -11.22
C ASP A 50 -17.48 5.15 -10.91
N THR A 51 -17.72 6.19 -11.71
CA THR A 51 -17.10 7.51 -11.55
C THR A 51 -17.49 8.19 -10.23
N THR A 52 -18.60 7.78 -9.61
CA THR A 52 -19.07 8.36 -8.33
C THR A 52 -18.18 7.95 -7.16
N ILE A 53 -17.64 6.72 -7.17
CA ILE A 53 -16.69 6.22 -6.16
C ILE A 53 -15.42 7.09 -6.18
N THR A 54 -14.89 7.39 -7.37
CA THR A 54 -13.69 8.24 -7.52
C THR A 54 -13.96 9.68 -7.06
N ALA A 55 -15.14 10.22 -7.37
CA ALA A 55 -15.54 11.56 -6.94
C ALA A 55 -15.77 11.66 -5.42
N MET A 56 -16.41 10.65 -4.81
CA MET A 56 -16.60 10.55 -3.37
C MET A 56 -15.26 10.43 -2.64
N HIS A 57 -14.39 9.49 -3.04
CA HIS A 57 -13.05 9.35 -2.44
C HIS A 57 -12.25 10.64 -2.48
N ARG A 58 -12.35 11.40 -3.57
CA ARG A 58 -11.71 12.72 -3.69
C ARG A 58 -12.33 13.75 -2.74
N MET A 59 -13.65 13.89 -2.71
CA MET A 59 -14.33 14.82 -1.79
C MET A 59 -14.03 14.50 -0.32
N MET A 60 -14.01 13.22 0.05
CA MET A 60 -13.68 12.75 1.39
C MET A 60 -12.23 13.05 1.78
N SER A 61 -11.29 12.93 0.83
CA SER A 61 -9.86 13.12 1.10
C SER A 61 -9.44 14.60 1.14
N VAL A 62 -10.16 15.48 0.44
CA VAL A 62 -9.78 16.89 0.28
C VAL A 62 -10.51 17.81 1.26
N HIS A 63 -11.78 17.55 1.56
CA HIS A 63 -12.60 18.49 2.33
C HIS A 63 -12.74 18.07 3.80
N THR A 64 -12.30 18.95 4.72
CA THR A 64 -12.13 18.66 6.15
C THR A 64 -13.42 18.25 6.86
N ILE A 65 -14.57 18.83 6.45
CA ILE A 65 -15.88 18.56 7.06
C ILE A 65 -16.43 17.19 6.65
N THR A 66 -16.38 16.86 5.37
CA THR A 66 -16.79 15.53 4.88
C THR A 66 -15.85 14.46 5.41
N ARG A 67 -14.55 14.76 5.52
CA ARG A 67 -13.57 13.88 6.17
C ARG A 67 -13.93 13.55 7.61
N ALA A 68 -14.21 14.56 8.43
CA ALA A 68 -14.59 14.36 9.83
C ALA A 68 -15.92 13.58 9.97
N PHE A 69 -16.88 13.82 9.07
CA PHE A 69 -18.14 13.07 9.02
C PHE A 69 -17.91 11.59 8.66
N PHE A 70 -17.08 11.30 7.67
CA PHE A 70 -16.76 9.93 7.27
C PHE A 70 -15.90 9.20 8.31
N GLU A 71 -14.90 9.85 8.91
CA GLU A 71 -14.14 9.27 10.02
C GLU A 71 -15.04 8.91 11.21
N TRP A 72 -16.09 9.69 11.45
CA TRP A 72 -17.11 9.39 12.46
C TRP A 72 -17.98 8.19 12.05
N VAL A 73 -18.42 8.11 10.79
CA VAL A 73 -19.17 6.95 10.25
C VAL A 73 -18.35 5.66 10.31
N GLU A 74 -17.05 5.77 10.09
CA GLU A 74 -16.09 4.67 10.11
C GLU A 74 -15.59 4.34 11.53
N GLN A 75 -16.24 4.79 12.61
CA GLN A 75 -15.80 4.48 13.98
C GLN A 75 -16.96 4.07 14.91
N GLY A 76 -16.68 3.07 15.76
CA GLY A 76 -17.56 2.70 16.88
C GLY A 76 -18.95 2.22 16.44
N SER A 77 -19.99 2.69 17.14
CA SER A 77 -21.38 2.31 16.90
C SER A 77 -21.95 2.79 15.56
N ALA A 78 -21.38 3.86 14.98
CA ALA A 78 -21.80 4.35 13.68
C ALA A 78 -21.47 3.33 12.56
N GLU A 79 -20.29 2.72 12.63
CA GLU A 79 -19.85 1.68 11.68
C GLU A 79 -20.78 0.46 11.71
N GLU A 80 -21.28 0.10 12.89
CA GLU A 80 -22.20 -1.03 13.07
C GLU A 80 -23.55 -0.80 12.39
N PHE A 81 -24.00 0.44 12.27
CA PHE A 81 -25.24 0.80 11.59
C PHE A 81 -25.06 1.02 10.08
N THR A 82 -23.98 1.68 9.68
CA THR A 82 -23.76 2.05 8.27
C THR A 82 -23.25 0.89 7.42
N THR A 83 -22.45 -0.02 8.00
CA THR A 83 -21.89 -1.16 7.26
C THR A 83 -22.97 -2.08 6.68
N PRO A 84 -23.99 -2.52 7.43
CA PRO A 84 -25.06 -3.35 6.88
C PRO A 84 -25.82 -2.69 5.74
N LEU A 85 -26.13 -1.39 5.86
CA LEU A 85 -26.83 -0.62 4.83
C LEU A 85 -26.00 -0.49 3.56
N TYR A 86 -24.71 -0.16 3.71
CA TYR A 86 -23.82 -0.01 2.57
C TYR A 86 -23.52 -1.36 1.90
N ARG A 87 -23.36 -2.43 2.69
CA ARG A 87 -23.26 -3.81 2.18
C ARG A 87 -24.50 -4.17 1.35
N TRP A 88 -25.70 -3.90 1.86
CA TRP A 88 -26.94 -4.16 1.12
C TRP A 88 -26.94 -3.40 -0.21
N TYR A 89 -26.63 -2.10 -0.19
CA TYR A 89 -26.53 -1.27 -1.40
C TYR A 89 -25.57 -1.88 -2.43
N LEU A 90 -24.33 -2.22 -2.03
CA LEU A 90 -23.33 -2.80 -2.93
C LEU A 90 -23.81 -4.11 -3.55
N ARG A 91 -24.40 -5.00 -2.75
CA ARG A 91 -24.91 -6.30 -3.22
C ARG A 91 -26.12 -6.16 -4.14
N SER A 92 -26.97 -5.16 -3.92
CA SER A 92 -28.12 -4.86 -4.79
C SER A 92 -27.72 -4.22 -6.13
N HIS A 93 -26.52 -3.63 -6.23
CA HIS A 93 -26.03 -2.96 -7.45
C HIS A 93 -24.93 -3.77 -8.16
N ALA A 94 -25.09 -5.09 -8.23
CA ALA A 94 -24.09 -5.99 -8.83
C ALA A 94 -24.36 -6.34 -10.31
N ASP A 95 -25.44 -5.84 -10.91
CA ASP A 95 -25.88 -6.20 -12.26
C ASP A 95 -24.86 -5.82 -13.36
N LEU A 96 -24.19 -4.68 -13.22
CA LEU A 96 -23.16 -4.27 -14.18
C LEU A 96 -22.00 -5.27 -14.20
N LEU A 97 -21.49 -5.64 -13.02
CA LEU A 97 -20.43 -6.63 -12.87
C LEU A 97 -20.87 -7.98 -13.44
N TYR A 98 -22.11 -8.40 -13.17
CA TYR A 98 -22.68 -9.61 -13.74
C TYR A 98 -22.68 -9.60 -15.26
N ARG A 99 -23.13 -8.52 -15.90
CA ARG A 99 -23.12 -8.39 -17.37
C ARG A 99 -21.70 -8.41 -17.93
N GLN A 100 -20.75 -7.75 -17.27
CA GLN A 100 -19.36 -7.73 -17.71
C GLN A 100 -18.71 -9.12 -17.64
N ILE A 101 -18.90 -9.85 -16.55
CA ILE A 101 -18.37 -11.22 -16.42
C ILE A 101 -18.98 -12.13 -17.49
N ASN A 102 -20.30 -12.06 -17.71
CA ASN A 102 -20.95 -12.82 -18.78
C ASN A 102 -20.40 -12.49 -20.16
N THR A 103 -20.21 -11.19 -20.46
CA THR A 103 -19.62 -10.75 -21.73
C THR A 103 -18.22 -11.32 -21.92
N ILE A 104 -17.41 -11.33 -20.87
CA ILE A 104 -16.06 -11.91 -20.89
C ILE A 104 -16.12 -13.42 -21.19
N ILE A 105 -17.06 -14.14 -20.57
CA ILE A 105 -17.25 -15.58 -20.81
C ILE A 105 -17.70 -15.82 -22.27
N ASP A 106 -18.66 -15.04 -22.76
CA ASP A 106 -19.24 -15.19 -24.11
C ASP A 106 -18.24 -14.85 -25.23
N GLN A 107 -17.27 -13.98 -24.96
CA GLN A 107 -16.22 -13.61 -25.92
C GLN A 107 -15.10 -14.66 -26.03
N ARG A 108 -15.09 -15.69 -25.18
CA ARG A 108 -14.11 -16.77 -25.26
C ARG A 108 -14.54 -17.84 -26.26
N LEU A 109 -13.56 -18.38 -27.00
CA LEU A 109 -13.78 -19.49 -27.93
C LEU A 109 -14.29 -20.75 -27.22
N ASN A 110 -13.82 -21.00 -26.00
CA ASN A 110 -14.25 -22.10 -25.15
C ASN A 110 -14.74 -21.55 -23.81
N ILE A 111 -15.88 -22.07 -23.34
CA ILE A 111 -16.41 -21.75 -22.02
C ILE A 111 -15.44 -22.30 -20.97
N PRO A 112 -15.04 -21.50 -19.96
CA PRO A 112 -14.16 -21.98 -18.89
C PRO A 112 -14.91 -22.97 -17.98
N ASP A 113 -14.20 -23.92 -17.38
CA ASP A 113 -14.75 -24.81 -16.35
C ASP A 113 -14.78 -24.10 -14.98
N GLU A 114 -13.88 -23.14 -14.79
CA GLU A 114 -13.63 -22.48 -13.52
C GLU A 114 -13.29 -20.99 -13.70
N LEU A 115 -13.88 -20.15 -12.85
CA LEU A 115 -13.67 -18.70 -12.76
C LEU A 115 -13.10 -18.35 -11.38
N LEU A 116 -11.91 -17.76 -11.36
CA LEU A 116 -11.33 -17.12 -10.18
C LEU A 116 -11.46 -15.59 -10.27
N LEU A 117 -12.16 -15.01 -9.31
CA LEU A 117 -12.30 -13.57 -9.12
C LEU A 117 -11.41 -13.12 -7.96
N ILE A 118 -10.45 -12.23 -8.24
CA ILE A 118 -9.61 -11.60 -7.22
C ILE A 118 -10.06 -10.16 -7.02
N ALA A 119 -10.53 -9.82 -5.82
CA ALA A 119 -10.96 -8.48 -5.47
C ALA A 119 -9.97 -7.81 -4.50
N THR A 120 -9.45 -6.65 -4.90
CA THR A 120 -8.60 -5.79 -4.05
C THR A 120 -9.37 -4.60 -3.48
N HIS A 121 -10.69 -4.54 -3.72
CA HIS A 121 -11.58 -3.48 -3.25
C HIS A 121 -12.88 -4.09 -2.70
N PHE A 122 -13.27 -3.72 -1.47
CA PHE A 122 -14.42 -4.30 -0.78
C PHE A 122 -15.74 -4.18 -1.57
N GLY A 123 -15.93 -3.08 -2.30
CA GLY A 123 -17.16 -2.83 -3.05
C GLY A 123 -17.39 -3.85 -4.17
N LEU A 124 -16.33 -4.16 -4.91
CA LEU A 124 -16.37 -5.17 -5.97
C LEU A 124 -16.42 -6.59 -5.40
N ALA A 125 -15.79 -6.82 -4.23
CA ALA A 125 -15.89 -8.09 -3.53
C ALA A 125 -17.34 -8.41 -3.12
N HIS A 126 -18.06 -7.43 -2.56
CA HIS A 126 -19.49 -7.58 -2.22
C HIS A 126 -20.35 -7.84 -3.45
N GLN A 127 -20.11 -7.10 -4.55
CA GLN A 127 -20.83 -7.31 -5.81
C GLN A 127 -20.57 -8.70 -6.39
N ALA A 128 -19.30 -9.14 -6.43
CA ALA A 128 -18.91 -10.47 -6.90
C ALA A 128 -19.59 -11.57 -6.06
N ALA A 129 -19.57 -11.44 -4.73
CA ALA A 129 -20.20 -12.39 -3.83
C ALA A 129 -21.74 -12.42 -3.95
N ALA A 130 -22.36 -11.32 -4.41
CA ALA A 130 -23.80 -11.28 -4.64
C ALA A 130 -24.23 -12.02 -5.92
N ILE A 131 -23.35 -12.13 -6.92
CA ILE A 131 -23.66 -12.71 -8.23
C ILE A 131 -23.08 -14.11 -8.43
N LYS A 132 -22.27 -14.60 -7.47
CA LYS A 132 -21.58 -15.90 -7.51
C LYS A 132 -22.51 -17.05 -7.90
N GLU A 133 -23.55 -17.30 -7.09
CA GLU A 133 -24.48 -18.42 -7.32
C GLU A 133 -25.20 -18.29 -8.67
N LYS A 134 -25.61 -17.07 -9.03
CA LYS A 134 -26.25 -16.80 -10.33
C LYS A 134 -25.34 -17.13 -11.52
N ILE A 135 -24.02 -16.92 -11.39
CA ILE A 135 -23.05 -17.32 -12.43
C ILE A 135 -22.90 -18.84 -12.47
N ILE A 136 -22.76 -19.49 -11.30
CA ILE A 136 -22.64 -20.95 -11.19
C ILE A 136 -23.84 -21.63 -11.85
N GLU A 137 -25.06 -21.21 -11.53
CA GLU A 137 -26.30 -21.78 -12.08
C GLU A 137 -26.43 -21.56 -13.59
N ASN A 138 -26.20 -20.32 -14.06
CA ASN A 138 -26.45 -19.97 -15.46
C ASN A 138 -25.36 -20.44 -16.42
N ARG A 139 -24.11 -20.52 -15.96
CA ARG A 139 -22.97 -20.89 -16.80
C ARG A 139 -22.46 -22.30 -16.55
N LYS A 140 -22.89 -22.94 -15.45
CA LYS A 140 -22.44 -24.27 -15.02
C LYS A 140 -20.92 -24.34 -14.85
N ILE A 141 -20.33 -23.25 -14.34
CA ILE A 141 -18.89 -23.14 -14.06
C ILE A 141 -18.64 -23.07 -12.56
N LYS A 142 -17.49 -23.56 -12.10
CA LYS A 142 -17.03 -23.32 -10.73
C LYS A 142 -16.65 -21.85 -10.59
N VAL A 143 -17.00 -21.20 -9.47
CA VAL A 143 -16.65 -19.80 -9.21
C VAL A 143 -16.01 -19.69 -7.84
N SER A 144 -14.81 -19.12 -7.78
CA SER A 144 -14.09 -18.81 -6.54
C SER A 144 -13.81 -17.32 -6.43
N ILE A 145 -14.02 -16.76 -5.24
CA ILE A 145 -13.82 -15.35 -4.93
C ILE A 145 -12.75 -15.25 -3.84
N VAL A 146 -11.61 -14.68 -4.22
CA VAL A 146 -10.50 -14.35 -3.35
C VAL A 146 -10.49 -12.85 -3.11
N VAL A 147 -10.37 -12.43 -1.86
CA VAL A 147 -10.30 -11.01 -1.50
C VAL A 147 -8.95 -10.71 -0.86
N GLN A 148 -8.31 -9.62 -1.27
CA GLN A 148 -7.12 -9.08 -0.60
C GLN A 148 -7.48 -7.75 0.07
N VAL A 149 -7.43 -7.71 1.39
CA VAL A 149 -7.56 -6.46 2.17
C VAL A 149 -6.29 -5.64 1.99
N THR A 150 -6.45 -4.35 1.68
CA THR A 150 -5.35 -3.45 1.29
C THR A 150 -4.82 -2.55 2.40
N ASP A 151 -5.40 -2.63 3.60
CA ASP A 151 -5.01 -1.84 4.78
C ASP A 151 -5.01 -2.72 6.02
N ASP A 152 -4.19 -2.41 7.02
CA ASP A 152 -4.27 -3.07 8.35
C ASP A 152 -5.40 -2.47 9.20
N SER A 153 -6.51 -2.18 8.56
CA SER A 153 -7.67 -1.58 9.18
C SER A 153 -8.85 -2.57 9.19
N PRO A 154 -9.31 -2.99 10.38
CA PRO A 154 -10.41 -3.93 10.51
C PRO A 154 -11.76 -3.23 10.32
N HIS A 155 -11.97 -2.59 9.17
CA HIS A 155 -13.27 -2.03 8.80
C HIS A 155 -14.23 -3.18 8.51
N HIS A 156 -15.40 -3.18 9.15
CA HIS A 156 -16.42 -4.22 9.05
C HIS A 156 -16.90 -4.46 7.61
N ILE A 157 -16.76 -3.46 6.73
CA ILE A 157 -17.09 -3.60 5.30
C ILE A 157 -16.20 -4.62 4.59
N TRP A 158 -15.00 -4.91 5.09
CA TRP A 158 -14.11 -5.97 4.58
C TRP A 158 -14.56 -7.39 4.96
N TYR A 159 -15.58 -7.54 5.81
CA TYR A 159 -16.24 -8.83 6.00
C TYR A 159 -17.20 -9.06 4.83
N ILE A 160 -16.84 -9.98 3.91
CA ILE A 160 -17.55 -10.26 2.65
C ILE A 160 -18.23 -11.64 2.71
N PRO A 161 -19.50 -11.75 3.13
CA PRO A 161 -20.21 -13.02 3.07
C PRO A 161 -20.32 -13.52 1.62
N GLY A 162 -19.89 -14.76 1.39
CA GLY A 162 -19.85 -15.41 0.07
C GLY A 162 -18.49 -15.32 -0.65
N ALA A 163 -17.51 -14.61 -0.08
CA ALA A 163 -16.11 -14.80 -0.46
C ALA A 163 -15.61 -16.16 0.05
N ASP A 164 -14.76 -16.82 -0.73
CA ASP A 164 -14.22 -18.14 -0.37
C ASP A 164 -13.02 -18.03 0.56
N ILE A 165 -12.19 -17.00 0.36
CA ILE A 165 -11.04 -16.69 1.20
C ILE A 165 -10.79 -15.18 1.18
N ILE A 166 -10.50 -14.63 2.36
CA ILE A 166 -10.11 -13.24 2.55
C ILE A 166 -8.71 -13.20 3.15
N PHE A 167 -7.76 -12.68 2.37
CA PHE A 167 -6.41 -12.40 2.83
C PHE A 167 -6.36 -11.06 3.55
N VAL A 168 -5.82 -11.06 4.76
CA VAL A 168 -5.65 -9.87 5.60
C VAL A 168 -4.18 -9.66 5.96
N PRO A 169 -3.74 -8.41 6.15
CA PRO A 169 -2.33 -8.11 6.43
C PRO A 169 -1.88 -8.50 7.84
N SER A 170 -2.80 -8.84 8.75
CA SER A 170 -2.45 -9.25 10.10
C SER A 170 -3.49 -10.08 10.85
N GLU A 171 -3.03 -10.76 11.90
CA GLU A 171 -3.85 -11.45 12.90
C GLU A 171 -4.81 -10.50 13.60
N ARG A 172 -4.37 -9.27 13.93
CA ARG A 172 -5.26 -8.26 14.53
C ARG A 172 -6.46 -7.96 13.63
N THR A 173 -6.24 -7.86 12.32
CA THR A 173 -7.30 -7.59 11.36
C THR A 173 -8.19 -8.82 11.19
N LYS A 174 -7.61 -10.02 11.12
CA LYS A 174 -8.34 -11.31 11.13
C LYS A 174 -9.27 -11.43 12.33
N ASP A 175 -8.73 -11.37 13.54
CA ASP A 175 -9.45 -11.57 14.79
C ASP A 175 -10.65 -10.62 14.93
N ARG A 176 -10.46 -9.35 14.55
CA ARG A 176 -11.49 -8.32 14.66
C ARG A 176 -12.61 -8.52 13.63
N LEU A 177 -12.28 -8.90 12.40
CA LEU A 177 -13.27 -9.20 11.38
C LEU A 177 -14.05 -10.47 11.71
N GLU A 178 -13.38 -11.52 12.20
CA GLU A 178 -14.03 -12.74 12.68
C GLU A 178 -14.97 -12.46 13.86
N ALA A 179 -14.52 -11.68 14.84
CA ALA A 179 -15.35 -11.26 15.97
C ALA A 179 -16.59 -10.48 15.51
N TYR A 180 -16.43 -9.57 14.55
CA TYR A 180 -17.55 -8.85 13.93
C TYR A 180 -18.54 -9.81 13.24
N GLY A 181 -18.04 -10.78 12.47
CA GLY A 181 -18.86 -11.79 11.79
C GLY A 181 -19.71 -12.59 12.77
N ARG A 182 -19.09 -13.08 13.86
CA ARG A 182 -19.78 -13.80 14.95
C ARG A 182 -20.85 -12.94 15.62
N ARG A 183 -20.51 -11.71 16.02
CA ARG A 183 -21.43 -10.77 16.68
C ARG A 183 -22.63 -10.42 15.78
N SER A 184 -22.36 -10.22 14.50
CA SER A 184 -23.37 -9.84 13.49
C SER A 184 -24.13 -11.04 12.90
N LYS A 185 -23.84 -12.27 13.37
CA LYS A 185 -24.43 -13.53 12.88
C LYS A 185 -24.34 -13.67 11.36
N LEU A 186 -23.22 -13.24 10.78
CA LEU A 186 -22.97 -13.37 9.35
C LEU A 186 -22.49 -14.80 9.02
N PRO A 187 -22.71 -15.28 7.79
CA PRO A 187 -22.11 -16.54 7.33
C PRO A 187 -20.59 -16.51 7.54
N PRO A 188 -20.00 -17.60 8.04
CA PRO A 188 -18.56 -17.66 8.26
C PRO A 188 -17.80 -17.51 6.94
N VAL A 189 -16.62 -16.90 7.03
CA VAL A 189 -15.71 -16.69 5.91
C VAL A 189 -14.31 -17.13 6.33
N ASN A 190 -13.56 -17.75 5.44
CA ASN A 190 -12.18 -18.13 5.72
C ASN A 190 -11.26 -16.91 5.65
N PHE A 191 -10.55 -16.61 6.74
CA PHE A 191 -9.55 -15.54 6.80
C PHE A 191 -8.15 -16.12 6.91
N GLU A 192 -7.26 -15.68 6.03
CA GLU A 192 -5.85 -16.05 6.04
C GLU A 192 -4.97 -14.81 6.20
N VAL A 193 -4.01 -14.90 7.12
CA VAL A 193 -3.02 -13.83 7.25
C VAL A 193 -1.99 -13.96 6.14
N ASN A 194 -1.75 -12.85 5.44
CA ASN A 194 -0.78 -12.78 4.36
C ASN A 194 0.01 -11.47 4.48
N PRO A 195 1.35 -11.52 4.43
CA PRO A 195 2.14 -10.30 4.38
C PRO A 195 1.70 -9.42 3.20
N TYR A 196 1.89 -8.11 3.33
CA TYR A 196 1.36 -7.18 2.36
C TYR A 196 1.89 -7.47 0.95
N PRO A 197 1.04 -7.58 -0.08
CA PRO A 197 1.47 -7.85 -1.44
C PRO A 197 2.15 -6.62 -2.05
N LEU A 198 3.46 -6.56 -1.88
CA LEU A 198 4.33 -5.55 -2.47
C LEU A 198 4.83 -6.02 -3.83
N SER A 199 5.11 -5.06 -4.73
CA SER A 199 5.64 -5.38 -6.05
C SER A 199 6.90 -6.25 -5.96
N PRO A 200 6.94 -7.43 -6.63
CA PRO A 200 8.13 -8.27 -6.67
C PRO A 200 9.37 -7.54 -7.19
N ASN A 201 9.15 -6.58 -8.10
CA ASN A 201 10.20 -5.73 -8.65
C ASN A 201 10.88 -4.88 -7.56
N LEU A 202 10.14 -4.37 -6.57
CA LEU A 202 10.72 -3.62 -5.46
C LEU A 202 11.49 -4.53 -4.48
N ASN A 203 11.21 -5.84 -4.48
CA ASN A 203 11.85 -6.81 -3.58
C ASN A 203 13.13 -7.45 -4.16
N THR A 204 13.61 -6.97 -5.30
CA THR A 204 14.89 -7.41 -5.87
C THR A 204 16.07 -6.87 -5.06
N ASP A 205 17.10 -7.70 -4.82
CA ASP A 205 18.32 -7.26 -4.14
C ASP A 205 19.05 -6.17 -4.92
N LEU A 206 19.60 -5.19 -4.21
CA LEU A 206 20.54 -4.26 -4.78
C LEU A 206 21.92 -4.91 -4.88
N THR A 207 22.61 -4.62 -5.97
CA THR A 207 24.05 -4.88 -6.10
C THR A 207 24.83 -4.10 -5.04
N ASP A 208 25.99 -4.61 -4.63
CA ASP A 208 26.83 -3.96 -3.61
C ASP A 208 27.16 -2.49 -3.95
N SER A 209 27.45 -2.18 -5.22
CA SER A 209 27.71 -0.81 -5.67
C SER A 209 26.53 0.15 -5.44
N ARG A 210 25.30 -0.30 -5.70
CA ARG A 210 24.07 0.46 -5.41
C ARG A 210 23.84 0.59 -3.91
N MET A 211 24.18 -0.43 -3.12
CA MET A 211 24.11 -0.36 -1.67
C MET A 211 25.09 0.65 -1.08
N ASP A 212 26.33 0.66 -1.56
CA ASP A 212 27.34 1.62 -1.10
C ASP A 212 27.00 3.03 -1.56
N HIS A 213 26.45 3.17 -2.76
CA HIS A 213 25.90 4.44 -3.22
C HIS A 213 24.78 4.93 -2.28
N ARG A 214 23.79 4.09 -1.95
CA ARG A 214 22.71 4.43 -0.97
C ARG A 214 23.28 4.86 0.40
N LYS A 215 24.27 4.13 0.93
CA LYS A 215 24.94 4.52 2.18
C LYS A 215 25.61 5.88 2.08
N SER A 216 26.25 6.18 0.95
CA SER A 216 26.92 7.47 0.73
C SER A 216 25.95 8.64 0.60
N GLN A 217 24.74 8.43 0.08
CA GLN A 217 23.69 9.45 0.08
C GLN A 217 23.30 9.86 1.50
N LEU A 218 23.31 8.92 2.45
CA LEU A 218 22.91 9.18 3.84
C LEU A 218 24.09 9.47 4.77
N ASP A 219 25.29 9.64 4.23
CA ASP A 219 26.46 10.10 4.97
C ASP A 219 26.49 11.64 4.96
N PRO A 220 26.45 12.31 6.13
CA PRO A 220 26.53 13.77 6.19
C PRO A 220 27.89 14.34 5.76
N HIS A 221 28.94 13.51 5.67
CA HIS A 221 30.29 13.93 5.28
C HIS A 221 30.64 13.67 3.80
N LYS A 222 29.67 13.16 3.02
CA LYS A 222 29.82 12.94 1.57
C LYS A 222 29.02 13.97 0.81
N ASP A 223 29.45 14.28 -0.41
CA ASP A 223 28.72 15.18 -1.32
C ASP A 223 27.78 14.43 -2.27
N THR A 224 27.56 13.12 -2.04
CA THR A 224 26.67 12.32 -2.89
C THR A 224 25.26 12.89 -2.88
N THR A 225 24.68 13.05 -4.07
CA THR A 225 23.27 13.41 -4.29
C THR A 225 22.34 12.47 -3.55
N ILE A 226 21.41 13.04 -2.78
CA ILE A 226 20.38 12.32 -2.03
C ILE A 226 19.13 12.24 -2.88
N HIS A 227 18.85 11.05 -3.42
CA HIS A 227 17.65 10.83 -4.21
C HIS A 227 16.44 10.58 -3.30
N PHE A 228 15.45 11.46 -3.45
CA PHE A 228 14.25 11.52 -2.61
C PHE A 228 12.99 11.34 -3.47
N ALA A 229 12.33 10.19 -3.37
CA ALA A 229 11.09 9.91 -4.10
C ALA A 229 9.87 10.55 -3.42
N ILE A 230 8.97 11.10 -4.24
CA ILE A 230 7.74 11.76 -3.82
C ILE A 230 6.58 11.25 -4.69
N PRO A 231 6.02 10.08 -4.36
CA PRO A 231 4.80 9.61 -5.02
C PRO A 231 3.60 10.44 -4.56
N ILE A 232 2.98 11.17 -5.50
CA ILE A 232 1.75 11.92 -5.22
C ILE A 232 0.56 10.96 -5.16
N SER A 233 -0.22 11.05 -4.09
CA SER A 233 -1.41 10.23 -3.91
C SER A 233 -2.45 10.46 -5.01
N GLY A 234 -3.28 9.45 -5.31
CA GLY A 234 -4.36 9.59 -6.30
C GLY A 234 -5.37 10.70 -5.97
N ALA A 235 -5.52 11.05 -4.69
CA ALA A 235 -6.36 12.15 -4.23
C ALA A 235 -5.65 13.52 -4.19
N ALA A 236 -4.36 13.58 -4.56
CA ALA A 236 -3.52 14.77 -4.57
C ALA A 236 -3.49 15.56 -3.24
N VAL A 237 -3.62 14.86 -2.11
CA VAL A 237 -3.56 15.48 -0.78
C VAL A 237 -2.11 15.85 -0.44
N GLY A 238 -1.90 17.03 0.14
CA GLY A 238 -0.61 17.46 0.68
C GLY A 238 0.34 18.13 -0.32
N MET A 239 -0.11 18.51 -1.52
CA MET A 239 0.74 19.15 -2.54
C MET A 239 1.44 20.43 -2.04
N ASP A 240 0.75 21.27 -1.26
CA ASP A 240 1.36 22.48 -0.68
C ASP A 240 2.42 22.13 0.38
N PHE A 241 2.16 21.10 1.20
CA PHE A 241 3.12 20.61 2.17
C PHE A 241 4.40 20.12 1.47
N ILE A 242 4.25 19.33 0.40
CA ILE A 242 5.36 18.80 -0.40
C ILE A 242 6.14 19.91 -1.09
N THR A 243 5.45 20.88 -1.69
CA THR A 243 6.07 22.04 -2.36
C THR A 243 7.03 22.75 -1.42
N HIS A 244 6.56 23.14 -0.24
CA HIS A 244 7.40 23.82 0.75
C HIS A 244 8.48 22.90 1.33
N LEU A 245 8.19 21.61 1.53
CA LEU A 245 9.16 20.64 2.04
C LEU A 245 10.39 20.53 1.12
N ILE A 246 10.16 20.43 -0.19
CA ILE A 246 11.21 20.42 -1.22
C ILE A 246 12.05 21.68 -1.12
N ASP A 247 11.41 22.85 -1.08
CA ASP A 247 12.08 24.14 -1.05
C ASP A 247 12.95 24.27 0.22
N PHE A 248 12.42 23.93 1.40
CA PHE A 248 13.16 24.01 2.66
C PHE A 248 14.29 22.98 2.76
N LEU A 249 14.12 21.76 2.26
CA LEU A 249 15.18 20.76 2.24
C LEU A 249 16.32 21.16 1.29
N HIS A 250 15.99 21.70 0.11
CA HIS A 250 17.00 22.21 -0.82
C HIS A 250 17.79 23.39 -0.23
N LEU A 251 17.13 24.28 0.52
CA LEU A 251 17.81 25.35 1.26
C LEU A 251 18.77 24.83 2.33
N LYS A 252 18.49 23.67 2.94
CA LYS A 252 19.39 23.02 3.91
C LYS A 252 20.57 22.35 3.22
N SER A 253 20.37 21.79 2.02
CA SER A 253 21.43 21.17 1.23
C SER A 253 21.07 21.06 -0.24
N SER A 254 21.98 21.48 -1.11
CA SER A 254 21.88 21.30 -2.57
C SER A 254 22.00 19.83 -3.00
N ARG A 255 22.36 18.92 -2.09
CA ARG A 255 22.47 17.48 -2.37
C ARG A 255 21.12 16.82 -2.65
N PHE A 256 20.00 17.39 -2.21
CA PHE A 256 18.69 16.77 -2.41
C PHE A 256 18.24 16.89 -3.88
N GLN A 257 18.04 15.74 -4.53
CA GLN A 257 17.38 15.61 -5.82
C GLN A 257 16.04 14.92 -5.61
N PHE A 258 14.96 15.58 -5.99
CA PHE A 258 13.60 15.11 -5.76
C PHE A 258 13.02 14.48 -7.03
N HIS A 259 12.36 13.33 -6.86
CA HIS A 259 11.72 12.60 -7.94
C HIS A 259 10.21 12.55 -7.69
N VAL A 260 9.46 13.41 -8.37
CA VAL A 260 8.01 13.55 -8.18
C VAL A 260 7.29 12.64 -9.16
N VAL A 261 6.61 11.62 -8.64
CA VAL A 261 5.83 10.68 -9.47
C VAL A 261 4.34 10.96 -9.29
N SER A 262 3.65 11.36 -10.35
CA SER A 262 2.28 11.86 -10.22
C SER A 262 1.39 11.61 -11.44
N LYS A 263 0.08 11.53 -11.21
CA LYS A 263 -0.91 11.57 -12.29
C LYS A 263 -1.00 12.98 -12.86
N ASN A 264 -0.86 13.12 -14.17
CA ASN A 264 -1.16 14.36 -14.87
C ASN A 264 -2.67 14.49 -15.06
N ALA A 265 -3.31 15.30 -14.22
CA ALA A 265 -4.75 15.52 -14.22
C ALA A 265 -5.06 17.00 -13.93
N PRO A 266 -6.27 17.49 -14.27
CA PRO A 266 -6.63 18.90 -14.04
C PRO A 266 -6.39 19.40 -12.61
N PHE A 267 -6.59 18.53 -11.61
CA PHE A 267 -6.42 18.88 -10.20
C PHE A 267 -4.97 18.86 -9.70
N THR A 268 -4.02 18.24 -10.42
CA THR A 268 -2.58 18.28 -10.12
C THR A 268 -1.83 19.29 -10.97
N PHE A 269 -2.42 19.79 -12.06
CA PHE A 269 -1.76 20.60 -13.08
C PHE A 269 -0.94 21.77 -12.51
N ARG A 270 -1.51 22.58 -11.61
CA ARG A 270 -0.81 23.73 -11.01
C ARG A 270 0.41 23.30 -10.21
N PHE A 271 0.29 22.22 -9.43
CA PHE A 271 1.40 21.67 -8.67
C PHE A 271 2.50 21.15 -9.61
N LEU A 272 2.14 20.38 -10.64
CA LEU A 272 3.10 19.84 -11.60
C LEU A 272 3.84 20.95 -12.36
N TYR A 273 3.12 21.98 -12.80
CA TYR A 273 3.70 23.14 -13.47
C TYR A 273 4.72 23.84 -12.57
N ASN A 274 4.37 24.07 -11.30
CA ASN A 274 5.28 24.66 -10.32
C ASN A 274 6.50 23.77 -10.05
N MET A 275 6.31 22.45 -9.92
CA MET A 275 7.43 21.53 -9.67
C MET A 275 8.40 21.48 -10.85
N ASN A 276 7.88 21.49 -12.09
CA ASN A 276 8.69 21.41 -13.30
C ASN A 276 9.63 22.61 -13.50
N SER A 277 9.40 23.74 -12.81
CA SER A 277 10.28 24.91 -12.88
C SER A 277 11.45 24.85 -11.86
N ARG A 278 11.55 23.79 -11.06
CA ARG A 278 12.59 23.64 -10.02
C ARG A 278 13.75 22.78 -10.56
N PRO A 279 15.00 23.27 -10.61
CA PRO A 279 16.13 22.49 -11.15
C PRO A 279 16.45 21.22 -10.35
N GLN A 280 16.11 21.21 -9.05
CA GLN A 280 16.31 20.08 -8.16
C GLN A 280 15.20 19.02 -8.21
N VAL A 281 14.21 19.17 -9.11
CA VAL A 281 13.06 18.28 -9.22
C VAL A 281 13.03 17.61 -10.60
N GLU A 282 12.97 16.29 -10.61
CA GLU A 282 12.68 15.48 -11.78
C GLU A 282 11.22 15.01 -11.73
N MET A 283 10.51 15.21 -12.84
CA MET A 283 9.07 14.92 -12.95
C MET A 283 8.83 13.61 -13.71
N HIS A 284 8.13 12.67 -13.08
CA HIS A 284 7.64 11.45 -13.72
C HIS A 284 6.12 11.47 -13.72
N MET A 285 5.52 11.77 -14.87
CA MET A 285 4.07 11.98 -14.95
C MET A 285 3.42 11.25 -16.11
N SER A 286 2.19 10.78 -15.87
CA SER A 286 1.34 10.19 -16.90
C SER A 286 -0.14 10.50 -16.63
N PRO A 287 -0.97 10.69 -17.66
CA PRO A 287 -2.42 10.81 -17.47
C PRO A 287 -3.07 9.49 -17.02
N HIS A 288 -2.40 8.34 -17.21
CA HIS A 288 -2.96 7.02 -16.94
C HIS A 288 -2.41 6.42 -15.63
N GLU A 289 -3.29 5.95 -14.75
CA GLU A 289 -2.92 5.47 -13.40
C GLU A 289 -1.97 4.28 -13.41
N LYS A 290 -2.21 3.31 -14.30
CA LYS A 290 -1.32 2.16 -14.45
C LYS A 290 0.09 2.60 -14.85
N GLU A 291 0.19 3.61 -15.71
CA GLU A 291 1.48 4.12 -16.14
C GLU A 291 2.19 4.93 -15.04
N VAL A 292 1.46 5.62 -14.17
CA VAL A 292 2.04 6.23 -12.96
C VAL A 292 2.68 5.17 -12.04
N ILE A 293 2.08 3.98 -11.94
CA ILE A 293 2.66 2.86 -11.18
C ILE A 293 3.93 2.36 -11.86
N ASN A 294 3.90 2.20 -13.19
CA ASN A 294 5.08 1.80 -13.97
C ASN A 294 6.23 2.79 -13.81
N LEU A 295 5.96 4.10 -13.94
CA LEU A 295 6.94 5.16 -13.76
C LEU A 295 7.56 5.14 -12.35
N TYR A 296 6.73 4.92 -11.34
CA TYR A 296 7.21 4.80 -9.96
C TYR A 296 8.15 3.59 -9.78
N GLU A 297 7.82 2.43 -10.34
CA GLU A 297 8.71 1.28 -10.27
C GLU A 297 9.98 1.46 -11.11
N LYS A 298 9.85 2.08 -12.28
CA LYS A 298 10.96 2.36 -13.19
C LYS A 298 11.97 3.31 -12.54
N LEU A 299 11.50 4.32 -11.82
CA LEU A 299 12.33 5.19 -10.99
C LEU A 299 13.20 4.38 -10.01
N TYR A 300 12.63 3.40 -9.31
CA TYR A 300 13.38 2.54 -8.39
C TYR A 300 14.31 1.56 -9.10
N GLU A 301 13.95 1.13 -10.31
CA GLU A 301 14.82 0.31 -11.15
C GLU A 301 16.07 1.08 -11.56
N ASP A 302 15.89 2.29 -12.08
CA ASP A 302 16.96 3.08 -12.71
C ASP A 302 17.78 3.87 -11.68
N THR A 303 17.14 4.33 -10.61
CA THR A 303 17.75 5.19 -9.60
C THR A 303 17.82 4.51 -8.24
N THR A 304 18.96 4.62 -7.56
CA THR A 304 19.08 4.20 -6.16
C THR A 304 18.47 5.26 -5.26
N ILE A 305 17.17 5.13 -4.96
CA ILE A 305 16.46 6.02 -4.04
C ILE A 305 16.83 5.69 -2.60
N SER A 306 17.17 6.71 -1.79
CA SER A 306 17.45 6.52 -0.36
C SER A 306 16.27 6.90 0.53
N LEU A 307 15.53 7.93 0.14
CA LEU A 307 14.44 8.50 0.94
C LEU A 307 13.14 8.53 0.13
N GLU A 308 12.00 8.34 0.80
CA GLU A 308 10.67 8.51 0.21
C GLU A 308 9.76 9.23 1.21
N VAL A 309 8.91 10.15 0.74
CA VAL A 309 7.91 10.82 1.58
C VAL A 309 6.53 10.61 0.99
N THR A 310 5.59 10.19 1.83
CA THR A 310 4.21 9.91 1.45
C THR A 310 3.29 10.02 2.67
N LYS A 311 1.99 10.04 2.43
CA LYS A 311 1.01 9.72 3.48
C LYS A 311 1.10 8.24 3.86
N PRO A 312 0.77 7.85 5.11
CA PRO A 312 0.85 6.46 5.56
C PRO A 312 -0.35 5.63 5.12
N SER A 313 -0.64 5.62 3.81
CA SER A 313 -1.65 4.73 3.21
C SER A 313 -1.07 3.32 3.01
N GLU A 314 -1.61 2.54 2.09
CA GLU A 314 -1.07 1.26 1.61
C GLU A 314 0.43 1.29 1.33
N GLN A 315 0.95 2.44 0.88
CA GLN A 315 2.36 2.66 0.64
C GLN A 315 3.22 2.49 1.90
N ALA A 316 2.64 2.63 3.10
CA ALA A 316 3.34 2.42 4.36
C ALA A 316 3.90 1.01 4.51
N PHE A 317 3.26 0.00 3.90
CA PHE A 317 3.74 -1.38 3.93
C PHE A 317 5.05 -1.58 3.18
N LYS A 318 5.50 -0.62 2.37
CA LYS A 318 6.86 -0.62 1.80
C LYS A 318 7.95 -0.66 2.88
N ALA A 319 7.63 -0.27 4.12
CA ALA A 319 8.49 -0.48 5.28
C ALA A 319 8.85 -1.97 5.53
N LEU A 320 8.09 -2.93 5.00
CA LEU A 320 8.42 -4.35 5.04
C LEU A 320 9.62 -4.72 4.14
N ILE A 321 9.98 -3.84 3.20
CA ILE A 321 11.13 -4.03 2.32
C ILE A 321 12.41 -3.60 3.04
N THR A 322 13.36 -4.53 3.16
CA THR A 322 14.64 -4.24 3.81
C THR A 322 15.47 -3.21 3.02
N PRO A 323 16.36 -2.45 3.68
CA PRO A 323 17.22 -1.47 3.00
C PRO A 323 18.13 -2.05 1.91
N LYS A 324 18.35 -3.37 1.90
CA LYS A 324 19.16 -4.08 0.90
C LYS A 324 18.44 -4.31 -0.43
N LYS A 325 17.13 -4.15 -0.46
CA LYS A 325 16.32 -4.32 -1.67
C LYS A 325 16.15 -3.01 -2.41
N ARG A 326 15.78 -3.10 -3.69
CA ARG A 326 15.53 -1.96 -4.58
C ARG A 326 14.58 -0.95 -3.95
N GLY A 327 13.41 -1.40 -3.51
CA GLY A 327 12.40 -0.61 -2.80
C GLY A 327 12.75 -0.27 -1.36
N GLY A 328 13.94 -0.61 -0.86
CA GLY A 328 14.35 -0.41 0.53
C GLY A 328 14.64 1.04 0.96
N SER A 329 13.99 2.05 0.38
CA SER A 329 14.16 3.45 0.82
C SER A 329 13.65 3.65 2.25
N ILE A 330 14.23 4.58 2.99
CA ILE A 330 13.69 5.02 4.28
C ILE A 330 12.45 5.86 4.03
N MET A 331 11.37 5.55 4.72
CA MET A 331 10.08 6.20 4.53
C MET A 331 9.88 7.33 5.53
N PHE A 332 9.37 8.45 5.06
CA PHE A 332 8.86 9.54 5.88
C PHE A 332 7.35 9.65 5.69
N PHE A 333 6.62 9.61 6.79
CA PHE A 333 5.16 9.72 6.75
C PHE A 333 4.70 11.12 7.11
N SER A 334 3.93 11.75 6.22
CA SER A 334 3.14 12.92 6.57
C SER A 334 2.05 12.54 7.58
N ASN A 335 1.36 13.54 8.12
CA ASN A 335 0.25 13.28 9.03
C ASN A 335 -0.84 12.42 8.38
N PRO A 336 -1.37 11.41 9.10
CA PRO A 336 -2.49 10.62 8.62
C PRO A 336 -3.74 11.50 8.45
N VAL A 337 -4.52 11.17 7.44
CA VAL A 337 -5.72 11.89 6.98
C VAL A 337 -7.00 11.15 7.37
N GLY A 338 -6.94 9.82 7.57
CA GLY A 338 -8.09 8.97 7.87
C GLY A 338 -7.74 7.78 8.75
N ARG A 339 -8.77 7.08 9.27
CA ARG A 339 -8.63 5.91 10.16
C ARG A 339 -7.67 4.85 9.59
N GLN A 340 -7.81 4.52 8.31
CA GLN A 340 -6.95 3.52 7.64
C GLN A 340 -5.46 3.85 7.78
N GLU A 341 -5.10 5.14 7.63
CA GLU A 341 -3.72 5.60 7.71
C GLU A 341 -3.18 5.56 9.16
N TYR A 342 -4.03 5.82 10.16
CA TYR A 342 -3.69 5.60 11.57
C TYR A 342 -3.45 4.12 11.87
N ASP A 343 -4.29 3.24 11.32
CA ASP A 343 -4.19 1.79 11.52
C ASP A 343 -2.93 1.22 10.85
N ASN A 344 -2.57 1.69 9.65
CA ASN A 344 -1.30 1.33 8.99
C ASN A 344 -0.09 1.79 9.81
N LEU A 345 -0.11 3.00 10.39
CA LEU A 345 0.95 3.44 11.33
C LEU A 345 0.97 2.61 12.62
N HIS A 346 -0.19 2.14 13.09
CA HIS A 346 -0.27 1.27 14.25
C HIS A 346 0.36 -0.10 13.97
N PHE A 347 0.12 -0.68 12.78
CA PHE A 347 0.81 -1.88 12.29
C PHE A 347 2.33 -1.73 12.34
N LEU A 348 2.87 -0.65 11.78
CA LEU A 348 4.32 -0.45 11.77
C LEU A 348 4.88 -0.28 13.19
N ARG A 349 4.15 0.41 14.07
CA ARG A 349 4.61 0.70 15.43
C ARG A 349 4.62 -0.53 16.33
N ARG A 350 3.60 -1.38 16.25
CA ARG A 350 3.58 -2.64 17.03
C ARG A 350 4.69 -3.61 16.61
N ASN A 351 5.16 -3.46 15.37
CA ASN A 351 6.25 -4.25 14.79
C ASN A 351 7.61 -3.52 14.85
N ASN A 352 7.72 -2.42 15.60
CA ASN A 352 8.95 -1.62 15.76
C ASN A 352 9.58 -1.08 14.47
N LEU A 353 8.82 -1.00 13.37
CA LEU A 353 9.28 -0.44 12.09
C LEU A 353 9.21 1.09 12.06
N VAL A 354 8.51 1.69 13.01
CA VAL A 354 8.53 3.14 13.34
C VAL A 354 8.73 3.32 14.84
N PRO A 355 9.31 4.45 15.29
CA PRO A 355 9.43 4.76 16.71
C PRO A 355 8.09 4.73 17.45
N GLN A 356 8.15 4.35 18.73
CA GLN A 356 7.03 4.53 19.65
C GLN A 356 6.68 6.02 19.78
N LYS A 357 5.42 6.35 20.09
CA LYS A 357 4.95 7.75 20.09
C LYS A 357 5.77 8.68 21.00
N ALA A 358 6.20 8.18 22.16
CA ALA A 358 7.04 8.94 23.08
C ALA A 358 8.42 9.25 22.47
N VAL A 359 9.08 8.23 21.90
CA VAL A 359 10.37 8.38 21.20
C VAL A 359 10.23 9.30 19.99
N GLN A 360 9.15 9.18 19.22
CA GLN A 360 8.90 10.07 18.08
C GLN A 360 8.77 11.54 18.49
N LYS A 361 8.11 11.82 19.63
CA LYS A 361 7.98 13.18 20.17
C LYS A 361 9.31 13.73 20.66
N GLU A 362 10.08 12.90 21.37
CA GLU A 362 11.45 13.21 21.80
C GLU A 362 12.34 13.60 20.60
N LEU A 363 12.29 12.80 19.54
CA LEU A 363 13.00 13.05 18.28
C LEU A 363 12.61 14.40 17.65
N TRP A 364 11.32 14.73 17.63
CA TRP A 364 10.85 16.02 17.12
C TRP A 364 11.37 17.19 17.95
N ASN A 365 11.26 17.11 19.28
CA ASN A 365 11.73 18.17 20.18
C ASN A 365 13.24 18.41 20.04
N ARG A 366 14.04 17.34 19.90
CA ARG A 366 15.49 17.44 19.70
C ARG A 366 15.82 18.13 18.37
N ALA A 367 15.10 17.80 17.30
CA ALA A 367 15.33 18.42 16.00
C ALA A 367 14.89 19.90 15.95
N GLU A 368 13.80 20.26 16.65
CA GLU A 368 13.31 21.63 16.76
C GLU A 368 14.35 22.55 17.40
N CYS A 369 15.04 22.08 18.44
CA CYS A 369 16.12 22.80 19.11
C CYS A 369 17.50 22.65 18.43
N ASP A 370 17.56 22.03 17.25
CA ASP A 370 18.80 21.66 16.56
C ASP A 370 19.84 20.95 17.46
N HIS A 371 19.35 20.13 18.39
CA HIS A 371 20.15 19.57 19.47
C HIS A 371 21.23 18.62 18.95
N ILE A 372 22.48 18.83 19.37
CA ILE A 372 23.61 17.94 19.06
C ILE A 372 23.61 16.80 20.06
N LEU A 373 23.53 15.56 19.60
CA LEU A 373 23.47 14.41 20.50
C LEU A 373 24.82 14.15 21.16
N GLU A 374 24.83 14.02 22.48
CA GLU A 374 25.97 13.55 23.25
C GLU A 374 26.31 12.08 22.92
N SER A 375 27.55 11.67 23.14
CA SER A 375 28.06 10.37 22.65
C SER A 375 27.25 9.16 23.13
N GLU A 376 26.87 9.11 24.41
CA GLU A 376 26.08 8.01 24.97
C GLU A 376 24.65 7.99 24.40
N GLU A 377 23.98 9.14 24.40
CA GLU A 377 22.63 9.29 23.85
C GLU A 377 22.59 8.95 22.36
N ARG A 378 23.59 9.43 21.61
CA ARG A 378 23.76 9.12 20.20
C ARG A 378 23.87 7.62 19.99
N ASN A 379 24.74 6.94 20.72
CA ASN A 379 24.91 5.49 20.59
C ASN A 379 23.62 4.71 20.89
N LYS A 380 22.89 5.10 21.94
CA LYS A 380 21.58 4.51 22.25
C LYS A 380 20.58 4.72 21.12
N LEU A 381 20.45 5.96 20.66
CA LEU A 381 19.50 6.31 19.61
C LEU A 381 19.83 5.63 18.28
N LEU A 382 21.10 5.61 17.88
CA LEU A 382 21.55 4.93 16.67
C LEU A 382 21.27 3.44 16.75
N LYS A 383 21.48 2.80 17.91
CA LYS A 383 21.14 1.39 18.12
C LYS A 383 19.63 1.14 17.94
N GLU A 384 18.77 1.98 18.52
CA GLU A 384 17.31 1.88 18.32
C GLU A 384 16.93 2.09 16.85
N ALA A 385 17.55 3.05 16.17
CA ALA A 385 17.32 3.37 14.77
C ALA A 385 17.62 2.21 13.82
N THR A 386 18.47 1.26 14.21
CA THR A 386 18.68 0.03 13.43
C THR A 386 17.42 -0.82 13.31
N SER A 387 16.37 -0.61 14.10
CA SER A 387 15.10 -1.33 13.95
C SER A 387 14.08 -0.62 13.06
N TRP A 388 14.30 0.66 12.73
CA TRP A 388 13.30 1.47 12.05
C TRP A 388 13.43 1.44 10.53
N ARG A 389 12.29 1.43 9.85
CA ARG A 389 12.18 1.56 8.39
C ARG A 389 11.53 2.88 7.98
N ALA A 390 10.87 3.54 8.93
CA ALA A 390 10.18 4.78 8.68
C ALA A 390 10.18 5.72 9.90
N LEU A 391 9.94 7.01 9.64
CA LEU A 391 9.78 8.05 10.65
C LEU A 391 8.52 8.88 10.35
N ASN A 392 7.78 9.26 11.38
CA ASN A 392 6.69 10.21 11.21
C ASN A 392 7.24 11.63 11.20
N LEU A 393 6.80 12.44 10.24
CA LEU A 393 7.16 13.85 10.17
C LEU A 393 6.32 14.67 11.17
N PRO A 394 6.89 15.72 11.76
CA PRO A 394 6.12 16.68 12.54
C PRO A 394 5.09 17.41 11.65
N LYS A 395 4.18 18.17 12.27
CA LYS A 395 3.24 19.02 11.52
C LYS A 395 4.00 20.21 10.93
N GLY A 396 3.75 20.47 9.64
CA GLY A 396 4.35 21.61 8.92
C GLY A 396 5.60 21.24 8.12
N SER A 397 5.78 21.91 6.98
CA SER A 397 6.86 21.59 6.03
C SER A 397 8.23 22.03 6.53
N ILE A 398 8.31 23.13 7.29
CA ILE A 398 9.56 23.69 7.81
C ILE A 398 10.11 22.75 8.88
N GLU A 399 9.26 22.39 9.84
CA GLU A 399 9.55 21.49 10.94
C GLU A 399 9.94 20.11 10.40
N SER A 400 9.25 19.65 9.34
CA SER A 400 9.58 18.40 8.66
C SER A 400 10.94 18.44 7.97
N ALA A 401 11.26 19.53 7.26
CA ALA A 401 12.56 19.70 6.62
C ALA A 401 13.69 19.74 7.66
N GLN A 402 13.49 20.48 8.76
CA GLN A 402 14.43 20.54 9.88
C GLN A 402 14.62 19.16 10.52
N PHE A 403 13.54 18.41 10.73
CA PHE A 403 13.59 17.06 11.28
C PHE A 403 14.38 16.09 10.40
N ILE A 404 14.08 16.03 9.09
CA ILE A 404 14.80 15.18 8.13
C ILE A 404 16.28 15.54 8.09
N TRP A 405 16.59 16.85 8.02
CA TRP A 405 17.96 17.34 8.00
C TRP A 405 18.73 16.98 9.27
N TRP A 406 18.11 17.16 10.43
CA TRP A 406 18.68 16.78 11.72
C TRP A 406 18.95 15.27 11.78
N CYS A 407 18.00 14.42 11.36
CA CYS A 407 18.21 12.98 11.30
C CYS A 407 19.37 12.55 10.39
N LEU A 408 19.58 13.27 9.28
CA LEU A 408 20.72 13.04 8.40
C LEU A 408 22.04 13.41 9.09
N ARG A 409 22.11 14.60 9.68
CA ARG A 409 23.33 15.12 10.33
C ARG A 409 23.76 14.27 11.53
N GLU A 410 22.80 13.80 12.33
CA GLU A 410 23.03 12.92 13.47
C GLU A 410 23.20 11.44 13.09
N LYS A 411 23.28 11.11 11.79
CA LYS A 411 23.48 9.75 11.25
C LYS A 411 22.38 8.74 11.60
N ILE A 412 21.21 9.20 12.05
CA ILE A 412 20.04 8.35 12.34
C ILE A 412 19.61 7.62 11.08
N LEU A 413 19.49 8.34 9.95
CA LEU A 413 19.09 7.75 8.66
C LEU A 413 20.12 6.70 8.17
N GLN A 414 21.41 6.94 8.39
CA GLN A 414 22.45 5.98 8.05
C GLN A 414 22.32 4.69 8.89
N SER A 415 22.02 4.82 10.19
CA SER A 415 21.82 3.65 11.07
C SER A 415 20.61 2.79 10.65
N MET A 416 19.53 3.43 10.19
CA MET A 416 18.33 2.74 9.68
C MET A 416 18.61 1.83 8.49
N LEU A 417 19.71 2.02 7.74
CA LEU A 417 20.11 1.10 6.66
C LEU A 417 20.52 -0.29 7.17
N SER A 418 20.77 -0.44 8.47
CA SER A 418 21.08 -1.73 9.08
C SER A 418 19.84 -2.54 9.46
N CYS A 419 18.64 -2.00 9.20
CA CYS A 419 17.40 -2.64 9.62
C CYS A 419 17.16 -4.01 8.99
N ARG A 420 16.93 -4.98 9.87
CA ARG A 420 16.43 -6.32 9.57
C ARG A 420 14.96 -6.31 9.98
N VAL A 421 14.07 -6.32 8.99
CA VAL A 421 12.61 -6.25 9.20
C VAL A 421 12.12 -7.45 10.02
N MET A 422 12.76 -8.61 9.87
CA MET A 422 12.49 -9.76 10.72
C MET A 422 13.39 -9.72 11.97
N SER A 423 12.79 -9.82 13.16
CA SER A 423 13.53 -10.07 14.38
C SER A 423 13.81 -11.57 14.54
N ASP A 424 14.94 -11.90 15.18
CA ASP A 424 15.32 -13.27 15.54
C ASP A 424 14.41 -13.91 16.62
N SER A 425 13.31 -13.26 17.02
CA SER A 425 12.40 -13.75 18.07
C SER A 425 11.24 -14.55 17.48
N ALA A 426 11.11 -15.80 17.93
CA ALA A 426 10.15 -16.84 17.54
C ALA A 426 8.66 -16.55 17.87
N HIS A 427 8.15 -15.35 17.61
CA HIS A 427 6.75 -14.99 17.84
C HIS A 427 5.90 -15.12 16.55
N GLN A 428 4.62 -15.47 16.75
CA GLN A 428 3.57 -15.66 15.72
C GLN A 428 3.46 -14.54 14.68
N THR A 429 3.99 -13.34 14.95
CA THR A 429 3.95 -12.18 14.04
C THR A 429 4.97 -12.23 12.90
N GLN A 430 5.87 -13.22 12.86
CA GLN A 430 6.89 -13.34 11.80
C GLN A 430 6.29 -13.53 10.40
N SER A 431 5.08 -14.08 10.28
CA SER A 431 4.41 -14.25 8.98
C SER A 431 3.95 -12.92 8.37
N GLU A 432 3.54 -11.94 9.19
CA GLU A 432 3.04 -10.63 8.73
C GLU A 432 4.13 -9.73 8.16
N LEU A 433 5.39 -9.96 8.55
CA LEU A 433 6.52 -9.05 8.28
C LEU A 433 7.34 -9.41 7.05
N GLN A 434 6.97 -10.47 6.34
CA GLN A 434 7.72 -10.93 5.18
C GLN A 434 7.47 -10.01 3.98
N SER A 435 8.47 -9.92 3.10
CA SER A 435 8.42 -9.06 1.90
C SER A 435 7.88 -9.77 0.65
N ASP A 436 7.59 -11.07 0.75
CA ASP A 436 7.18 -11.98 -0.33
C ASP A 436 5.65 -12.21 -0.35
N GLY A 437 4.87 -11.23 0.13
CA GLY A 437 3.41 -11.33 0.24
C GLY A 437 2.69 -11.71 -1.05
N VAL A 438 3.23 -11.35 -2.21
CA VAL A 438 2.70 -11.77 -3.53
C VAL A 438 2.88 -13.28 -3.76
N GLU A 439 4.05 -13.82 -3.45
CA GLU A 439 4.34 -15.26 -3.61
C GLU A 439 3.45 -16.08 -2.68
N GLN A 440 3.36 -15.68 -1.40
CA GLN A 440 2.51 -16.34 -0.42
C GLN A 440 1.03 -16.29 -0.77
N PHE A 441 0.54 -15.15 -1.26
CA PHE A 441 -0.83 -15.00 -1.72
C PHE A 441 -1.16 -16.05 -2.79
N TRP A 442 -0.30 -16.18 -3.80
CA TRP A 442 -0.54 -17.11 -4.89
C TRP A 442 -0.36 -18.56 -4.47
N MET A 443 0.58 -18.87 -3.58
CA MET A 443 0.73 -20.21 -3.01
C MET A 443 -0.53 -20.65 -2.26
N LYS A 444 -1.03 -19.82 -1.35
CA LYS A 444 -2.24 -20.10 -0.56
C LYS A 444 -3.49 -20.16 -1.45
N THR A 445 -3.57 -19.29 -2.45
CA THR A 445 -4.67 -19.34 -3.45
C THR A 445 -4.64 -20.65 -4.23
N ALA A 446 -3.47 -21.08 -4.71
CA ALA A 446 -3.35 -22.33 -5.46
C ALA A 446 -3.69 -23.56 -4.61
N GLU A 447 -3.25 -23.60 -3.35
CA GLU A 447 -3.60 -24.65 -2.39
C GLU A 447 -5.12 -24.68 -2.13
N PHE A 448 -5.73 -23.52 -1.91
CA PHE A 448 -7.18 -23.38 -1.74
C PHE A 448 -7.94 -23.95 -2.95
N LEU A 449 -7.53 -23.63 -4.18
CA LEU A 449 -8.20 -24.13 -5.39
C LEU A 449 -8.06 -25.65 -5.53
N GLN A 450 -6.89 -26.22 -5.20
CA GLN A 450 -6.66 -27.67 -5.27
C GLN A 450 -7.51 -28.45 -4.27
N ASN A 451 -7.66 -27.94 -3.05
CA ASN A 451 -8.42 -28.61 -1.99
C ASN A 451 -9.94 -28.54 -2.20
N ASN A 452 -10.42 -27.66 -3.08
CA ASN A 452 -11.84 -27.51 -3.43
C ASN A 452 -12.18 -28.04 -4.84
N THR A 453 -11.22 -28.68 -5.51
CA THR A 453 -11.48 -29.44 -6.76
C THR A 453 -12.02 -30.82 -6.46
#